data_AF-A0A6S7BCW8-F1
#
_entry.id   AF-A0A6S7BCW8-F1
#
_cell.length_a   1.000
_cell.length_b   1.000
_cell.length_c   1.000
_cell.angle_alpha   90.00
_cell.angle_beta   90.00
_cell.angle_gamma   90.00
#
_symmetry.space_group_name_H-M   'P 1'
#
loop_
_entity.id
_entity.type
_entity.pdbx_description
1 polymer ?
#
loop_
_entity_poly.entity_id
_entity_poly.type
_entity_poly.pdbx_seq_one_letter_code
_entity_poly.pdbx_strand_id
1 'polypeptide(L)'
;MKRRGSTERGQAVVEALLMLPLMAVLLWAVSDIGAMQFSAQRNTQASRQAVMAVALGQPAATLRAPSGMVLTDAAQSRPGTAVAGAAALQNEWFGGAMQLLSVQTRSLPLPGNAMFGLPISRHISVASGAGYAHGDADAQRRIGASSAGWLQAGRTSLAEAERMQPQVSKVEVPWRRPALSLDWLSAWHDVVPNDRLGKRVEDGR
;
A
#
# COMPACT_ATOMS: atom_id res chain seq x y z
N MET A 1 38.17 -35.89 -48.89
CA MET A 1 36.78 -36.24 -48.57
C MET A 1 36.78 -37.28 -47.45
N LYS A 2 36.22 -36.93 -46.28
CA LYS A 2 35.75 -37.79 -45.14
C LYS A 2 36.79 -38.74 -44.47
N ARG A 3 36.88 -38.90 -43.14
CA ARG A 3 35.82 -39.00 -42.12
C ARG A 3 36.35 -38.55 -40.73
N ARG A 4 35.78 -37.48 -40.17
CA ARG A 4 35.60 -37.33 -38.71
C ARG A 4 34.16 -37.74 -38.45
N GLY A 5 33.90 -38.74 -37.62
CA GLY A 5 32.52 -39.21 -37.40
C GLY A 5 32.35 -40.48 -36.57
N SER A 6 33.40 -40.99 -35.91
CA SER A 6 33.29 -42.18 -35.04
C SER A 6 33.37 -41.87 -33.54
N THR A 7 34.12 -40.84 -33.12
CA THR A 7 34.25 -40.46 -31.70
C THR A 7 33.09 -39.61 -31.18
N GLU A 8 32.38 -38.89 -32.05
CA GLU A 8 31.24 -38.02 -31.66
C GLU A 8 29.99 -38.82 -31.24
N ARG A 9 29.83 -40.07 -31.73
CA ARG A 9 28.63 -40.88 -31.44
C ARG A 9 28.54 -41.35 -29.99
N GLY A 10 29.65 -41.68 -29.35
CA GLY A 10 29.67 -42.09 -27.95
C GLY A 10 29.45 -40.91 -27.00
N GLN A 11 30.05 -39.76 -27.32
CA GLN A 11 29.92 -38.53 -26.54
C GLN A 11 28.49 -37.97 -26.60
N ALA A 12 27.86 -37.98 -27.77
CA ALA A 12 26.48 -37.50 -27.91
C ALA A 12 25.47 -38.30 -27.06
N VAL A 13 25.68 -39.61 -26.91
CA VAL A 13 24.82 -40.46 -26.07
C VAL A 13 25.01 -40.16 -24.59
N VAL A 14 26.26 -39.98 -24.14
CA VAL A 14 26.57 -39.61 -22.74
C VAL A 14 26.06 -38.20 -22.42
N GLU A 15 26.24 -37.25 -23.34
CA GLU A 15 25.74 -35.88 -23.20
C GLU A 15 24.21 -35.85 -23.16
N ALA A 16 23.53 -36.61 -24.03
CA ALA A 16 22.07 -36.75 -23.99
C ALA A 16 21.58 -37.38 -22.68
N LEU A 17 22.30 -38.40 -22.16
CA LEU A 17 21.99 -39.04 -20.88
C LEU A 17 22.15 -38.10 -19.68
N LEU A 18 23.01 -37.08 -19.76
CA LEU A 18 23.16 -36.06 -18.71
C LEU A 18 22.21 -34.88 -18.90
N MET A 19 21.95 -34.46 -20.13
CA MET A 19 21.09 -33.32 -20.44
C MET A 19 19.61 -33.63 -20.20
N LEU A 20 19.15 -34.85 -20.48
CA LEU A 20 17.75 -35.25 -20.24
C LEU A 20 17.32 -35.14 -18.76
N PRO A 21 18.04 -35.72 -17.77
CA PRO A 21 17.67 -35.57 -16.37
C PRO A 21 17.85 -34.13 -15.89
N LEU A 22 18.88 -33.41 -16.37
CA LEU A 22 19.05 -31.99 -16.04
C LEU A 22 17.84 -31.15 -16.51
N MET A 23 17.38 -31.38 -17.74
CA MET A 23 16.22 -30.70 -18.30
C MET A 23 14.93 -31.06 -17.55
N ALA A 24 14.77 -32.33 -17.16
CA ALA A 24 13.63 -32.76 -16.33
C ALA A 24 13.62 -32.05 -14.97
N VAL A 25 14.79 -31.94 -14.30
CA VAL A 25 14.92 -31.20 -13.04
C VAL A 25 14.62 -29.72 -13.22
N LEU A 26 15.08 -29.09 -14.30
CA LEU A 26 14.80 -27.67 -14.59
C LEU A 26 13.31 -27.41 -14.83
N LEU A 27 12.65 -28.25 -15.62
CA LEU A 27 11.20 -28.13 -15.87
C LEU A 27 10.40 -28.28 -14.57
N TRP A 28 10.82 -29.23 -13.73
CA TRP A 28 10.18 -29.44 -12.44
C TRP A 28 10.40 -28.25 -11.49
N ALA A 29 11.61 -27.70 -11.43
CA ALA A 29 11.91 -26.50 -10.65
C ALA A 29 11.11 -25.27 -11.12
N VAL A 30 10.99 -25.05 -12.43
CA VAL A 30 10.18 -23.95 -12.99
C VAL A 30 8.70 -24.09 -12.61
N SER A 31 8.15 -25.31 -12.70
CA SER A 31 6.77 -25.59 -12.29
C SER A 31 6.54 -25.29 -10.81
N ASP A 32 7.48 -25.67 -9.94
CA ASP A 32 7.32 -25.49 -8.50
C ASP A 32 7.47 -24.02 -8.08
N ILE A 33 8.42 -23.29 -8.67
CA ILE A 33 8.55 -21.84 -8.49
C ILE A 33 7.28 -21.12 -8.95
N GLY A 34 6.72 -21.52 -10.10
CA GLY A 34 5.46 -20.98 -10.61
C GLY A 34 4.30 -21.21 -9.63
N ALA A 35 4.19 -22.41 -9.07
CA ALA A 35 3.18 -22.74 -8.07
C ALA A 35 3.32 -21.90 -6.78
N MET A 36 4.56 -21.65 -6.34
CA MET A 36 4.80 -20.76 -5.21
C MET A 36 4.38 -19.32 -5.47
N GLN A 37 4.80 -18.74 -6.61
CA GLN A 37 4.45 -17.36 -6.96
C GLN A 37 2.94 -17.19 -7.04
N PHE A 38 2.26 -18.18 -7.63
CA PHE A 38 0.81 -18.21 -7.71
C PHE A 38 0.14 -18.30 -6.34
N SER A 39 0.65 -19.16 -5.45
CA SER A 39 0.19 -19.25 -4.06
C SER A 39 0.37 -17.92 -3.31
N ALA A 40 1.53 -17.27 -3.47
CA ALA A 40 1.83 -15.98 -2.85
C ALA A 40 0.90 -14.86 -3.34
N GLN A 41 0.63 -14.81 -4.64
CA GLN A 41 -0.31 -13.86 -5.24
C GLN A 41 -1.73 -14.09 -4.74
N ARG A 42 -2.20 -15.35 -4.75
CA ARG A 42 -3.53 -15.70 -4.21
C ARG A 42 -3.66 -15.33 -2.73
N ASN A 43 -2.65 -15.61 -1.91
CA ASN A 43 -2.62 -15.26 -0.50
C ASN A 43 -2.72 -13.73 -0.30
N THR A 44 -2.04 -12.96 -1.14
CA THR A 44 -2.10 -11.49 -1.11
C THR A 44 -3.48 -10.94 -1.45
N GLN A 45 -4.15 -11.50 -2.46
CA GLN A 45 -5.50 -11.07 -2.82
C GLN A 45 -6.52 -11.48 -1.75
N ALA A 46 -6.43 -12.72 -1.24
CA ALA A 46 -7.31 -13.23 -0.20
C ALA A 46 -7.21 -12.41 1.09
N SER A 47 -5.98 -12.07 1.53
CA SER A 47 -5.79 -11.28 2.74
C SER A 47 -6.40 -9.88 2.62
N ARG A 48 -6.24 -9.24 1.44
CA ARG A 48 -6.77 -7.90 1.16
C ARG A 48 -8.30 -7.89 1.11
N GLN A 49 -8.88 -8.86 0.41
CA GLN A 49 -10.34 -9.00 0.34
C GLN A 49 -10.93 -9.24 1.72
N ALA A 50 -10.31 -10.12 2.53
CA ALA A 50 -10.77 -10.42 3.87
C ALA A 50 -10.74 -9.20 4.80
N VAL A 51 -9.61 -8.47 4.86
CA VAL A 51 -9.49 -7.32 5.75
C VAL A 51 -10.40 -6.16 5.33
N MET A 52 -10.59 -5.95 4.02
CA MET A 52 -11.49 -4.91 3.50
C MET A 52 -12.96 -5.25 3.72
N ALA A 53 -13.34 -6.52 3.57
CA ALA A 53 -14.70 -6.96 3.90
C ALA A 53 -15.02 -6.70 5.37
N VAL A 54 -14.07 -6.93 6.29
CA VAL A 54 -14.28 -6.60 7.71
C VAL A 54 -14.32 -5.11 7.94
N ALA A 55 -13.48 -4.33 7.25
CA ALA A 55 -13.54 -2.87 7.30
C ALA A 55 -14.91 -2.32 6.83
N LEU A 56 -15.58 -3.01 5.91
CA LEU A 56 -16.95 -2.72 5.48
C LEU A 56 -18.03 -3.24 6.47
N GLY A 57 -17.64 -3.82 7.60
CA GLY A 57 -18.56 -4.32 8.63
C GLY A 57 -19.00 -5.77 8.45
N GLN A 58 -18.42 -6.53 7.52
CA GLN A 58 -18.70 -7.97 7.43
C GLN A 58 -18.09 -8.71 8.64
N PRO A 59 -18.85 -9.57 9.32
CA PRO A 59 -18.33 -10.29 10.47
C PRO A 59 -17.24 -11.27 10.03
N ALA A 60 -16.10 -11.25 10.73
CA ALA A 60 -14.92 -12.02 10.38
C ALA A 60 -15.18 -13.54 10.29
N ALA A 61 -16.14 -14.03 11.09
CA ALA A 61 -16.59 -15.43 11.08
C ALA A 61 -17.30 -15.87 9.79
N THR A 62 -17.79 -14.93 8.98
CA THR A 62 -18.48 -15.25 7.71
C THR A 62 -17.54 -15.28 6.50
N LEU A 63 -16.28 -14.86 6.68
CA LEU A 63 -15.28 -14.85 5.62
C LEU A 63 -14.84 -16.28 5.33
N ARG A 64 -15.12 -16.74 4.10
CA ARG A 64 -14.59 -18.01 3.62
C ARG A 64 -13.20 -17.80 3.03
N ALA A 65 -12.24 -18.56 3.54
CA ALA A 65 -10.94 -18.69 2.89
C ALA A 65 -11.12 -19.37 1.52
N PRO A 66 -10.42 -18.91 0.47
CA PRO A 66 -10.37 -19.64 -0.79
C PRO A 66 -9.80 -21.06 -0.59
N SER A 67 -10.15 -21.98 -1.50
CA SER A 67 -9.67 -23.36 -1.45
C SER A 67 -8.13 -23.43 -1.35
N GLY A 68 -7.61 -24.20 -0.40
CA GLY A 68 -6.17 -24.32 -0.15
C GLY A 68 -5.58 -23.20 0.72
N MET A 69 -6.42 -22.38 1.38
CA MET A 69 -6.00 -21.39 2.36
C MET A 69 -6.81 -21.49 3.65
N VAL A 70 -6.23 -21.01 4.74
CA VAL A 70 -6.88 -20.87 6.04
C VAL A 70 -6.74 -19.43 6.51
N LEU A 71 -7.84 -18.86 7.02
CA LEU A 71 -7.81 -17.64 7.83
C LEU A 71 -7.69 -18.07 9.30
N THR A 72 -6.61 -17.68 9.98
CA THR A 72 -6.33 -18.12 11.35
C THR A 72 -6.70 -17.09 12.40
N ASP A 73 -6.49 -15.81 12.10
CA ASP A 73 -6.89 -14.69 12.95
C ASP A 73 -7.80 -13.77 12.13
N ALA A 74 -9.09 -14.04 12.19
CA ALA A 74 -10.08 -13.29 11.45
C ALA A 74 -10.29 -11.93 12.13
N ALA A 75 -9.59 -10.90 11.64
CA ALA A 75 -9.84 -9.48 11.88
C ALA A 75 -10.04 -9.09 13.35
N GLN A 76 -8.95 -9.07 14.11
CA GLN A 76 -8.98 -8.53 15.46
C GLN A 76 -8.97 -7.00 15.38
N SER A 77 -9.92 -6.35 16.06
CA SER A 77 -9.93 -4.91 16.26
C SER A 77 -8.99 -4.55 17.40
N ARG A 78 -7.89 -3.88 17.10
CA ARG A 78 -6.93 -3.38 18.09
C ARG A 78 -7.01 -1.85 18.18
N PRO A 79 -7.09 -1.25 19.38
CA PRO A 79 -6.92 0.18 19.54
C PRO A 79 -5.53 0.60 19.02
N GLY A 80 -5.48 1.74 18.33
CA GLY A 80 -4.28 2.22 17.66
C GLY A 80 -3.03 2.23 18.56
N THR A 81 -1.93 1.65 18.08
CA THR A 81 -0.67 1.52 18.83
C THR A 81 0.20 2.78 18.67
N ALA A 82 -0.32 3.93 19.09
CA ALA A 82 0.44 5.18 19.00
C ALA A 82 1.63 5.14 19.97
N VAL A 83 2.82 5.47 19.47
CA VAL A 83 3.94 5.88 20.34
C VAL A 83 3.53 7.21 21.01
N ALA A 84 3.91 7.47 22.27
CA ALA A 84 3.41 8.60 23.05
C ALA A 84 3.48 9.97 22.33
N GLY A 85 4.50 10.20 21.49
CA GLY A 85 4.63 11.43 20.68
C GLY A 85 3.72 11.53 19.46
N ALA A 86 3.13 10.42 19.00
CA ALA A 86 2.25 10.36 17.84
C ALA A 86 0.75 10.18 18.21
N ALA A 87 0.44 10.02 19.50
CA ALA A 87 -0.93 9.78 19.96
C ALA A 87 -1.89 10.93 19.61
N ALA A 88 -1.45 12.18 19.73
CA ALA A 88 -2.26 13.34 19.35
C ALA A 88 -2.57 13.35 17.85
N LEU A 89 -1.56 13.12 17.02
CA LEU A 89 -1.70 13.04 15.56
C LEU A 89 -2.61 11.87 15.15
N GLN A 90 -2.43 10.72 15.79
CA GLN A 90 -3.23 9.52 15.53
C GLN A 90 -4.69 9.73 15.92
N ASN A 91 -4.96 10.35 17.07
CA ASN A 91 -6.31 10.68 17.50
C ASN A 91 -6.96 11.73 16.59
N GLU A 92 -6.22 12.72 16.08
CA GLU A 92 -6.76 13.73 15.18
C GLU A 92 -7.07 13.17 13.79
N TRP A 93 -6.14 12.40 13.20
CA TRP A 93 -6.27 11.92 11.82
C TRP A 93 -7.23 10.74 11.69
N PHE A 94 -7.29 9.91 12.73
CA PHE A 94 -8.05 8.67 12.68
C PHE A 94 -9.22 8.64 13.67
N GLY A 95 -9.35 9.65 14.54
CA GLY A 95 -10.37 9.71 15.58
C GLY A 95 -10.14 8.70 16.72
N GLY A 96 -10.91 8.82 17.79
CA GLY A 96 -10.97 7.79 18.86
C GLY A 96 -11.61 6.46 18.41
N ALA A 97 -12.18 6.43 17.20
CA ALA A 97 -12.83 5.26 16.61
C ALA A 97 -11.89 4.45 15.70
N MET A 98 -10.62 4.82 15.58
CA MET A 98 -9.65 4.05 14.78
C MET A 98 -9.51 2.64 15.35
N GLN A 99 -9.94 1.67 14.56
CA GLN A 99 -9.76 0.26 14.86
C GLN A 99 -8.78 -0.32 13.87
N LEU A 100 -7.62 -0.78 14.34
CA LEU A 100 -6.71 -1.52 13.49
C LEU A 100 -7.26 -2.94 13.35
N LEU A 101 -7.75 -3.27 12.15
CA LEU A 101 -8.25 -4.60 11.81
C LEU A 101 -7.10 -5.41 11.21
N SER A 102 -6.77 -6.56 11.80
CA SER A 102 -5.69 -7.43 11.32
C SER A 102 -6.18 -8.81 10.90
N VAL A 103 -5.83 -9.25 9.70
CA VAL A 103 -6.14 -10.59 9.19
C VAL A 103 -4.86 -11.37 8.94
N GLN A 104 -4.83 -12.61 9.44
CA GLN A 104 -3.80 -13.58 9.07
C GLN A 104 -4.35 -14.65 8.13
N THR A 105 -3.61 -14.87 7.04
CA THR A 105 -3.91 -15.87 6.00
C THR A 105 -2.72 -16.81 5.84
N ARG A 106 -2.98 -18.10 5.65
CA ARG A 106 -1.95 -19.11 5.44
C ARG A 106 -2.30 -19.98 4.23
N SER A 107 -1.36 -20.12 3.30
CA SER A 107 -1.49 -21.10 2.21
C SER A 107 -1.17 -22.50 2.71
N LEU A 108 -1.97 -23.48 2.28
CA LEU A 108 -1.68 -24.90 2.46
C LEU A 108 -0.89 -25.40 1.24
N PRO A 109 0.15 -26.24 1.44
CA PRO A 109 0.82 -26.89 0.32
C PRO A 109 -0.17 -27.78 -0.45
N LEU A 110 -0.14 -27.72 -1.78
CA LEU A 110 -0.91 -28.63 -2.61
C LEU A 110 -0.25 -30.03 -2.63
N PRO A 111 -1.03 -31.11 -2.62
CA PRO A 111 -0.50 -32.45 -2.76
C PRO A 111 0.22 -32.59 -4.12
N GLY A 112 1.49 -33.03 -4.09
CA GLY A 112 2.35 -33.15 -5.29
C GLY A 112 3.54 -32.18 -5.34
N ASN A 113 3.49 -31.06 -4.60
CA ASN A 113 4.56 -30.04 -4.56
C ASN A 113 5.41 -30.15 -3.27
N ALA A 114 5.81 -31.37 -2.89
CA ALA A 114 6.38 -31.63 -1.57
C ALA A 114 7.80 -31.07 -1.34
N MET A 115 8.58 -30.80 -2.40
CA MET A 115 9.99 -30.44 -2.23
C MET A 115 10.21 -28.96 -1.91
N PHE A 116 9.37 -28.05 -2.42
CA PHE A 116 9.42 -26.65 -2.01
C PHE A 116 8.06 -26.00 -1.70
N GLY A 117 6.97 -26.77 -1.61
CA GLY A 117 5.66 -26.30 -1.15
C GLY A 117 5.67 -25.83 0.30
N LEU A 118 6.21 -24.64 0.54
CA LEU A 118 6.27 -24.03 1.86
C LEU A 118 4.96 -23.27 2.12
N PRO A 119 4.35 -23.42 3.30
CA PRO A 119 3.19 -22.64 3.67
C PRO A 119 3.59 -21.17 3.82
N ILE A 120 2.96 -20.30 3.03
CA ILE A 120 3.16 -18.85 3.11
C ILE A 120 2.12 -18.30 4.09
N SER A 121 2.59 -17.72 5.19
CA SER A 121 1.74 -16.93 6.08
C SER A 121 1.85 -15.45 5.73
N ARG A 122 0.72 -14.74 5.74
CA ARG A 122 0.65 -13.31 5.51
C ARG A 122 -0.24 -12.66 6.55
N HIS A 123 0.29 -11.61 7.17
CA HIS A 123 -0.43 -10.73 8.07
C HIS A 123 -0.67 -9.39 7.35
N ILE A 124 -1.91 -8.91 7.36
CA ILE A 124 -2.26 -7.59 6.83
C ILE A 124 -3.12 -6.85 7.85
N SER A 125 -2.85 -5.57 8.04
CA SER A 125 -3.60 -4.71 8.94
C SER A 125 -4.12 -3.49 8.18
N VAL A 126 -5.37 -3.12 8.44
CA VAL A 126 -6.01 -1.92 7.88
C VAL A 126 -6.59 -1.13 9.03
N ALA A 127 -6.38 0.18 9.01
CA ALA A 127 -7.05 1.09 9.92
C ALA A 127 -8.48 1.32 9.42
N SER A 128 -9.47 0.77 10.12
CA SER A 128 -10.88 1.07 9.89
C SER A 128 -11.23 2.41 10.53
N GLY A 129 -12.08 3.19 9.85
CA GLY A 129 -12.44 4.55 10.23
C GLY A 129 -11.38 5.62 9.92
N ALA A 130 -10.20 5.21 9.44
CA ALA A 130 -9.11 6.08 9.02
C ALA A 130 -9.34 6.62 7.60
N GLY A 131 -9.26 7.94 7.42
CA GLY A 131 -9.27 8.57 6.10
C GLY A 131 -10.61 8.58 5.35
N TYR A 132 -11.70 8.12 5.98
CA TYR A 132 -13.05 8.26 5.42
C TYR A 132 -13.67 9.58 5.86
N ALA A 133 -14.06 10.40 4.88
CA ALA A 133 -14.92 11.56 5.07
C ALA A 133 -16.18 11.34 4.22
N HIS A 134 -17.35 11.68 4.76
CA HIS A 134 -18.64 11.50 4.07
C HIS A 134 -18.86 12.47 2.90
N GLY A 135 -17.88 13.34 2.63
CA GLY A 135 -17.88 14.33 1.57
C GLY A 135 -16.89 15.46 1.87
N ASP A 136 -16.80 16.44 0.97
CA ASP A 136 -15.80 17.51 1.06
C ASP A 136 -15.97 18.37 2.31
N ALA A 137 -17.21 18.62 2.73
CA ALA A 137 -17.48 19.38 3.95
C ALA A 137 -17.05 18.64 5.23
N ASP A 138 -17.17 17.31 5.26
CA ASP A 138 -16.67 16.48 6.37
C ASP A 138 -15.14 16.42 6.33
N ALA A 139 -14.55 16.29 5.14
CA ALA A 139 -13.10 16.33 4.94
C ALA A 139 -12.51 17.67 5.40
N GLN A 140 -13.08 18.80 4.96
CA GLN A 140 -12.65 20.14 5.33
C GLN A 140 -12.81 20.38 6.84
N ARG A 141 -13.92 19.93 7.46
CA ARG A 141 -14.12 20.03 8.91
C ARG A 141 -13.05 19.24 9.67
N ARG A 142 -12.75 18.01 9.24
CA ARG A 142 -11.73 17.15 9.86
C ARG A 142 -10.32 17.73 9.71
N ILE A 143 -9.97 18.18 8.51
CA ILE A 143 -8.67 18.83 8.24
C ILE A 143 -8.53 20.11 9.07
N GLY A 144 -9.57 20.96 9.08
CA GLY A 144 -9.58 22.20 9.85
C GLY A 144 -9.54 21.99 11.37
N ALA A 145 -10.06 20.87 11.87
CA ALA A 145 -10.00 20.51 13.28
C ALA A 145 -8.67 19.86 13.71
N SER A 146 -7.81 19.45 12.78
CA SER A 146 -6.52 18.82 13.09
C SER A 146 -5.47 19.86 13.47
N SER A 147 -5.37 20.11 14.78
CA SER A 147 -4.45 21.09 15.34
C SER A 147 -2.99 20.67 15.25
N ALA A 148 -2.66 19.42 15.61
CA ALA A 148 -1.30 18.89 15.59
C ALA A 148 -0.84 18.53 14.17
N GLY A 149 -1.75 17.97 13.35
CA GLY A 149 -1.40 17.45 12.04
C GLY A 149 -1.32 18.49 10.92
N TRP A 150 -2.25 19.44 10.87
CA TRP A 150 -2.32 20.42 9.78
C TRP A 150 -2.07 21.85 10.24
N LEU A 151 -2.74 22.29 11.32
CA LEU A 151 -2.62 23.68 11.77
C LEU A 151 -1.20 24.01 12.27
N GLN A 152 -0.64 23.17 13.13
CA GLN A 152 0.69 23.38 13.71
C GLN A 152 1.80 23.25 12.68
N ALA A 153 1.71 22.24 11.80
CA ALA A 153 2.61 22.08 10.67
C ALA A 153 2.57 23.33 9.77
N GLY A 154 1.36 23.79 9.39
CA GLY A 154 1.17 25.00 8.59
C GLY A 154 1.75 26.25 9.26
N ARG A 155 1.48 26.47 10.56
CA ARG A 155 2.03 27.60 11.33
C ARG A 155 3.56 27.56 11.39
N THR A 156 4.14 26.38 11.59
CA THR A 156 5.59 26.21 11.66
C THR A 156 6.22 26.49 10.31
N SER A 157 5.68 25.93 9.22
CA SER A 157 6.15 26.19 7.86
C SER A 157 6.01 27.66 7.47
N LEU A 158 4.90 28.32 7.80
CA LEU A 158 4.68 29.74 7.52
C LEU A 158 5.67 30.62 8.30
N ALA A 159 5.85 30.35 9.60
CA ALA A 159 6.79 31.10 10.42
C ALA A 159 8.23 30.95 9.92
N GLU A 160 8.63 29.75 9.49
CA GLU A 160 9.95 29.55 8.88
C GLU A 160 10.08 30.24 7.51
N ALA A 161 9.04 30.22 6.68
CA ALA A 161 9.03 30.93 5.40
C ALA A 161 9.14 32.45 5.59
N GLU A 162 8.42 33.03 6.57
CA GLU A 162 8.51 34.44 6.95
C GLU A 162 9.91 34.80 7.46
N ARG A 163 10.54 33.92 8.25
CA ARG A 163 11.92 34.12 8.72
C ARG A 163 12.94 34.14 7.57
N MET A 164 12.75 33.29 6.56
CA MET A 164 13.65 33.17 5.42
C MET A 164 13.42 34.25 4.35
N GLN A 165 12.22 34.79 4.24
CA GLN A 165 11.83 35.73 3.18
C GLN A 165 12.78 36.93 2.99
N PRO A 166 13.30 37.60 4.05
CA PRO A 166 14.23 38.72 3.89
C PRO A 166 15.60 38.32 3.34
N GLN A 167 16.00 37.07 3.55
CA GLN A 167 17.29 36.54 3.09
C GLN A 167 17.17 36.07 1.65
N VAL A 168 16.10 35.36 1.33
CA VAL A 168 15.77 34.90 -0.03
C VAL A 168 15.55 36.10 -0.95
N SER A 169 14.80 37.12 -0.52
CA SER A 169 14.53 38.30 -1.37
C SER A 169 15.81 39.02 -1.80
N LYS A 170 16.81 39.14 -0.92
CA LYS A 170 18.12 39.73 -1.27
C LYS A 170 18.84 38.98 -2.38
N VAL A 171 18.71 37.66 -2.41
CA VAL A 171 19.32 36.78 -3.44
C VAL A 171 18.51 36.80 -4.74
N GLU A 172 17.19 36.96 -4.65
CA GLU A 172 16.27 36.93 -5.80
C GLU A 172 16.16 38.26 -6.55
N VAL A 173 16.44 39.40 -5.89
CA VAL A 173 16.37 40.75 -6.50
C VAL A 173 17.17 40.89 -7.82
N PRO A 174 18.44 40.43 -7.91
CA PRO A 174 19.20 40.49 -9.16
C PRO A 174 18.54 39.72 -10.31
N TRP A 175 17.78 38.68 -10.00
CA TRP A 175 17.08 37.84 -10.97
C TRP A 175 15.68 38.35 -11.33
N ARG A 176 15.26 39.50 -10.78
CA ARG A 176 13.92 40.08 -10.98
C ARG A 176 12.78 39.10 -10.68
N ARG A 177 13.01 38.12 -9.80
CA ARG A 177 11.96 37.19 -9.38
C ARG A 177 11.06 37.82 -8.32
N PRO A 178 9.74 37.54 -8.35
CA PRO A 178 8.84 38.00 -7.31
C PRO A 178 9.21 37.38 -5.96
N ALA A 179 8.86 38.08 -4.87
CA ALA A 179 9.08 37.58 -3.53
C ALA A 179 8.36 36.24 -3.31
N LEU A 180 8.87 35.43 -2.39
CA LEU A 180 8.26 34.16 -1.99
C LEU A 180 6.77 34.36 -1.69
N SER A 181 5.89 33.68 -2.43
CA SER A 181 4.45 33.68 -2.13
C SER A 181 4.18 32.72 -0.97
N LEU A 182 3.57 33.24 0.09
CA LEU A 182 3.09 32.44 1.21
C LEU A 182 1.67 31.92 0.97
N ASP A 183 0.95 32.55 0.05
CA ASP A 183 -0.37 32.11 -0.40
C ASP A 183 -0.21 31.14 -1.58
N TRP A 184 0.16 29.90 -1.25
CA TRP A 184 0.28 28.83 -2.22
C TRP A 184 -1.08 28.31 -2.67
N LEU A 185 -2.14 28.48 -1.89
CA LEU A 185 -3.45 27.90 -2.16
C LEU A 185 -4.17 28.62 -3.31
N SER A 186 -4.04 29.96 -3.39
CA SER A 186 -4.60 30.75 -4.48
C SER A 186 -4.08 30.34 -5.87
N ALA A 187 -2.88 29.75 -5.95
CA ALA A 187 -2.31 29.24 -7.20
C ALA A 187 -3.04 27.99 -7.74
N TRP A 188 -3.89 27.35 -6.94
CA TRP A 188 -4.63 26.13 -7.32
C TRP A 188 -6.13 26.36 -7.48
N HIS A 189 -6.59 27.62 -7.39
CA HIS A 189 -8.03 27.94 -7.41
C HIS A 189 -8.72 27.52 -8.72
N ASP A 190 -7.97 27.47 -9.81
CA ASP A 190 -8.41 27.08 -11.16
C ASP A 190 -8.50 25.56 -11.35
N VAL A 191 -7.86 24.79 -10.47
CA VAL A 191 -7.85 23.32 -10.51
C VAL A 191 -8.97 22.73 -9.65
N VAL A 192 -9.60 23.51 -8.78
CA VAL A 192 -10.76 23.08 -7.99
C VAL A 192 -11.99 23.08 -8.90
N PRO A 193 -12.68 21.94 -9.08
CA PRO A 193 -13.90 21.89 -9.89
C PRO A 193 -14.93 22.92 -9.38
N ASN A 194 -15.50 23.72 -10.28
CA ASN A 194 -16.39 24.83 -9.93
C ASN A 194 -17.64 24.39 -9.15
N ASP A 195 -18.04 23.12 -9.29
CA ASP A 195 -19.13 22.48 -8.55
C ASP A 195 -18.80 22.22 -7.07
N ARG A 196 -17.52 22.31 -6.67
CA ARG A 196 -17.00 22.02 -5.32
C ARG A 196 -16.74 23.28 -4.50
N LEU A 197 -16.57 24.42 -5.16
CA LEU A 197 -16.57 25.74 -4.50
C LEU A 197 -18.02 26.07 -4.19
N GLY A 198 -18.43 25.86 -2.94
CA GLY A 198 -19.82 26.02 -2.51
C GLY A 198 -20.44 27.29 -3.09
N LYS A 199 -21.55 27.16 -3.84
CA LYS A 199 -22.35 28.29 -4.29
C LYS A 199 -22.62 29.16 -3.08
N ARG A 200 -21.94 30.31 -3.01
CA ARG A 200 -22.33 31.39 -2.11
C ARG A 200 -23.80 31.64 -2.45
N VAL A 201 -24.68 31.42 -1.47
CA VAL A 201 -26.09 31.77 -1.59
C VAL A 201 -26.11 33.29 -1.77
N GLU A 202 -26.09 33.73 -3.02
CA GLU A 202 -26.59 35.02 -3.44
C GLU A 202 -28.11 34.90 -3.48
N ASP A 203 -28.72 35.19 -2.34
CA ASP A 203 -30.08 35.72 -2.22
C ASP A 203 -30.04 36.48 -0.89
N GLY A 204 -30.16 37.80 -0.83
CA GLY A 204 -31.03 38.64 -1.63
C GLY A 204 -31.84 39.44 -0.59
N ARG A 205 -31.70 40.77 -0.64
CA ARG A 205 -32.40 41.72 0.24
C ARG A 205 -33.91 41.54 0.24
#